data_AF-A0A2S9FSN1-F1
#
_entry.id   AF-A0A2S9FSN1-F1
#
_cell.length_a   1.000
_cell.length_b   1.000
_cell.length_c   1.000
_cell.angle_alpha   90.00
_cell.angle_beta   90.00
_cell.angle_gamma   90.00
#
_symmetry.space_group_name_H-M   'P 1'
#
loop_
_entity.id
_entity.type
_entity.pdbx_description
1 polymer ?
#
loop_
_entity_poly.entity_id
_entity_poly.type
_entity_poly.pdbx_seq_one_letter_code
_entity_poly.pdbx_strand_id
1 'polypeptide(L)'
;RVPNGDQLDAQRAGIEVEDGLVKVDEFQRTTARNVFALGDVSSPYQLKHVANHEARVVKHNLLQDWEDTDNLMPASHRNVPSAVFTEPQIA
;
A
#
# COMPACT_ATOMS: atom_id res chain seq x y z
N ARG A 1 1.80 -13.45 -6.55
CA ARG A 1 3.26 -13.16 -6.63
C ARG A 1 3.83 -13.21 -5.22
N VAL A 2 5.15 -13.32 -5.04
CA VAL A 2 5.79 -13.16 -3.72
C VAL A 2 6.17 -11.69 -3.55
N PRO A 3 5.72 -10.99 -2.51
CA PRO A 3 6.16 -9.63 -2.20
C PRO A 3 7.63 -9.61 -1.78
N ASN A 4 8.38 -8.58 -2.20
CA ASN A 4 9.83 -8.52 -1.99
C ASN A 4 10.24 -7.77 -0.70
N GLY A 5 9.35 -7.61 0.28
CA GLY A 5 9.64 -6.85 1.50
C GLY A 5 10.75 -7.48 2.35
N ASP A 6 10.92 -8.80 2.27
CA ASP A 6 12.00 -9.57 2.88
C ASP A 6 13.39 -9.23 2.31
N GLN A 7 13.46 -8.68 1.10
CA GLN A 7 14.71 -8.30 0.42
C GLN A 7 15.16 -6.86 0.68
N LEU A 8 14.38 -6.07 1.43
CA LEU A 8 14.62 -4.63 1.61
C LEU A 8 15.52 -4.27 2.80
N ASP A 9 15.87 -5.24 3.66
CA ASP A 9 16.45 -4.94 4.99
C ASP A 9 15.59 -3.95 5.81
N ALA A 10 14.26 -3.93 5.59
CA ALA A 10 13.36 -2.89 6.09
C ALA A 10 13.39 -2.73 7.62
N GLN A 11 13.62 -3.84 8.34
CA GLN A 11 13.79 -3.87 9.80
C GLN A 11 14.91 -2.92 10.28
N ARG A 12 15.96 -2.70 9.48
CA ARG A 12 17.04 -1.74 9.82
C ARG A 12 16.55 -0.29 9.88
N ALA A 13 15.46 0.02 9.18
CA ALA A 13 14.80 1.32 9.20
C ALA A 13 13.63 1.38 10.21
N GLY A 14 13.40 0.32 11.01
CA GLY A 14 12.25 0.23 11.92
C GLY A 14 10.92 -0.06 11.21
N ILE A 15 10.97 -0.64 10.00
CA ILE A 15 9.80 -1.00 9.21
C ILE A 15 9.44 -2.46 9.45
N GLU A 16 8.23 -2.71 9.94
CA GLU A 16 7.67 -4.04 10.10
C GLU A 16 7.33 -4.67 8.74
N VAL A 17 7.67 -5.95 8.60
CA VAL A 17 7.34 -6.79 7.44
C VAL A 17 6.69 -8.07 7.96
N GLU A 18 5.57 -8.44 7.37
CA GLU A 18 4.78 -9.64 7.71
C GLU A 18 4.46 -10.40 6.43
N ASP A 19 4.82 -11.69 6.35
CA ASP A 19 4.65 -12.53 5.15
C ASP A 19 5.21 -11.91 3.84
N GLY A 20 6.32 -11.18 3.95
CA GLY A 20 6.96 -10.46 2.85
C GLY A 20 6.32 -9.11 2.50
N LEU A 21 5.15 -8.78 3.07
CA LEU A 21 4.50 -7.48 2.91
C LEU A 21 5.02 -6.47 3.92
N VAL A 22 5.36 -5.27 3.45
CA VAL A 22 5.59 -4.11 4.32
C VAL A 22 4.26 -3.74 4.97
N LYS A 23 4.23 -3.76 6.29
CA LYS A 23 3.03 -3.41 7.05
C LYS A 23 2.75 -1.92 6.93
N VAL A 24 1.50 -1.59 6.61
CA VAL A 24 1.04 -0.22 6.50
C VAL A 24 -0.28 -0.02 7.25
N ASP A 25 -0.52 1.20 7.72
CA ASP A 25 -1.83 1.63 8.20
C ASP A 25 -2.76 2.03 7.04
N GLU A 26 -3.97 2.51 7.38
CA GLU A 26 -4.96 2.96 6.39
C GLU A 26 -4.52 4.16 5.55
N PHE A 27 -3.47 4.87 5.96
CA PHE A 27 -2.91 6.05 5.28
C PHE A 27 -1.65 5.70 4.47
N GLN A 28 -1.36 4.40 4.30
CA GLN A 28 -0.16 3.87 3.64
C GLN A 28 1.15 4.15 4.39
N ARG A 29 1.08 4.48 5.68
CA ARG A 29 2.26 4.73 6.52
C ARG A 29 2.82 3.44 7.06
N THR A 30 4.14 3.29 7.04
CA THR A 30 4.81 2.17 7.69
C THR A 30 4.97 2.44 9.19
N THR A 31 5.51 1.47 9.93
CA THR A 31 5.89 1.65 11.34
C THR A 31 7.06 2.63 11.54
N ALA A 32 7.82 2.92 10.48
CA ALA A 32 8.84 3.97 10.50
C ALA A 32 8.23 5.33 10.15
N ARG A 33 8.45 6.33 11.01
CA ARG A 33 7.95 7.68 10.81
C ARG A 33 8.47 8.27 9.50
N ASN A 34 7.61 8.96 8.77
CA ASN A 34 7.87 9.57 7.46
C ASN A 34 8.21 8.58 6.33
N VAL A 35 7.97 7.28 6.54
CA VAL A 35 8.13 6.26 5.50
C VAL A 35 6.77 5.67 5.13
N PHE A 36 6.51 5.62 3.83
CA PHE A 36 5.28 5.09 3.25
C PHE A 36 5.59 3.89 2.35
N ALA A 37 4.62 3.02 2.15
CA ALA A 37 4.68 1.93 1.18
C ALA A 37 3.34 1.79 0.44
N LEU A 38 3.37 1.35 -0.82
CA LEU A 38 2.19 1.17 -1.65
C LEU A 38 2.39 0.07 -2.69
N GLY A 39 1.30 -0.44 -3.24
CA GLY A 39 1.27 -1.47 -4.27
C GLY A 39 1.58 -2.86 -3.72
N ASP A 40 2.02 -3.75 -4.61
CA ASP A 40 2.23 -5.17 -4.33
C ASP A 40 3.19 -5.46 -3.16
N VAL A 41 4.01 -4.49 -2.73
CA VAL A 41 4.91 -4.64 -1.57
C VAL A 41 4.20 -4.50 -0.23
N SER A 42 3.04 -3.86 -0.18
CA SER A 42 2.32 -3.55 1.07
C SER A 42 0.81 -3.86 1.00
N SER A 43 0.33 -4.39 -0.13
CA SER A 43 -1.09 -4.61 -0.38
C SER A 43 -1.35 -6.06 -0.80
N PRO A 44 -2.38 -6.73 -0.23
CA PRO A 44 -2.81 -8.05 -0.71
C PRO A 44 -3.49 -7.96 -2.09
N TYR A 45 -3.92 -6.76 -2.52
CA TYR A 45 -4.57 -6.54 -3.81
C TYR A 45 -3.53 -6.21 -4.89
N GLN A 46 -2.98 -7.26 -5.52
CA GLN A 46 -1.93 -7.16 -6.55
C GLN A 46 -2.44 -6.72 -7.92
N LEU A 47 -3.12 -5.56 -7.96
CA LEU A 47 -3.79 -4.98 -9.11
C LEU A 47 -3.26 -3.58 -9.40
N LYS A 48 -2.92 -3.31 -10.66
CA LYS A 48 -2.35 -2.02 -11.11
C LYS A 48 -3.20 -0.82 -10.69
N HIS A 49 -4.53 -0.90 -10.82
CA HIS A 49 -5.40 0.22 -10.47
C HIS A 49 -5.51 0.47 -8.97
N VAL A 50 -5.27 -0.54 -8.13
CA VAL A 50 -5.14 -0.37 -6.68
C VAL A 50 -3.86 0.38 -6.34
N ALA A 51 -2.72 -0.08 -6.87
CA ALA A 51 -1.45 0.62 -6.70
C ALA A 51 -1.51 2.09 -7.17
N ASN A 52 -2.23 2.37 -8.27
CA ASN A 52 -2.45 3.74 -8.75
C ASN A 52 -3.30 4.59 -7.77
N HIS A 53 -4.28 3.98 -7.09
CA HIS A 53 -5.08 4.66 -6.07
C HIS A 53 -4.24 4.97 -4.84
N GLU A 54 -3.53 3.98 -4.31
CA GLU A 54 -2.61 4.13 -3.19
C GLU A 54 -1.52 5.18 -3.49
N ALA A 55 -1.01 5.25 -4.73
CA ALA A 55 -0.08 6.30 -5.15
C ALA A 55 -0.65 7.72 -5.05
N ARG A 56 -1.94 7.91 -5.34
CA ARG A 56 -2.61 9.21 -5.15
C ARG A 56 -2.76 9.54 -3.67
N VAL A 57 -3.08 8.53 -2.85
CA VAL A 57 -3.16 8.65 -1.39
C VAL A 57 -1.81 9.06 -0.79
N VAL A 58 -0.75 8.31 -1.09
CA VAL A 58 0.60 8.61 -0.60
C VAL A 58 1.05 9.99 -1.05
N LYS A 59 0.80 10.38 -2.31
CA LYS A 59 1.14 11.73 -2.79
C LYS A 59 0.46 12.85 -1.97
N HIS A 60 -0.80 12.67 -1.58
CA HIS A 60 -1.51 13.63 -0.73
C HIS A 60 -0.94 13.64 0.69
N ASN A 61 -0.80 12.45 1.29
CA ASN A 61 -0.39 12.26 2.69
C ASN A 61 1.06 12.70 2.94
N LEU A 62 1.95 12.58 1.94
CA LEU A 62 3.34 13.05 2.01
C LEU A 62 3.47 14.56 2.27
N LEU A 63 2.42 15.34 1.98
CA LEU A 63 2.40 16.79 2.15
C LEU A 63 1.71 17.24 3.45
N GLN A 64 1.16 16.30 4.23
CA GLN A 64 0.50 16.58 5.50
C GLN A 64 1.46 16.35 6.67
N ASP A 65 1.16 16.94 7.83
CA ASP A 65 1.86 16.57 9.07
C ASP A 65 1.58 15.10 9.42
N TRP A 66 2.59 14.43 9.96
CA TRP A 66 2.46 13.04 10.39
C TRP A 66 1.38 12.87 11.48
N GLU A 67 1.25 13.84 12.39
CA GLU A 67 0.27 13.75 13.49
C GLU A 67 -1.13 14.25 13.10
N ASP A 68 -1.27 14.93 11.98
CA ASP A 68 -2.54 15.53 11.54
C ASP A 68 -3.40 14.52 10.77
N THR A 69 -3.98 13.57 11.49
CA THR A 69 -4.79 12.50 10.91
C THR A 69 -6.07 12.98 10.25
N ASP A 70 -6.59 14.15 10.64
CA ASP A 70 -7.83 14.71 10.12
C ASP A 70 -7.69 15.17 8.65
N ASN A 71 -6.47 15.56 8.25
CA ASN A 71 -6.17 15.99 6.88
C ASN A 71 -5.61 14.87 5.98
N LEU A 72 -5.42 13.66 6.52
CA LEU A 72 -4.98 12.51 5.73
C LEU A 72 -6.11 11.91 4.92
N MET A 73 -5.73 11.33 3.79
CA MET A 73 -6.63 10.55 2.96
C MET A 73 -6.38 9.06 3.22
N PRO A 74 -7.41 8.27 3.57
CA PRO A 74 -7.25 6.82 3.70
C PRO A 74 -7.27 6.13 2.33
N ALA A 75 -6.52 5.04 2.20
CA ALA A 75 -6.56 4.12 1.05
C ALA A 75 -7.70 3.11 1.24
N SER A 76 -8.90 3.48 0.79
CA SER A 76 -10.07 2.63 0.92
C SER A 76 -10.06 1.48 -0.10
N HIS A 77 -9.87 0.26 0.40
CA HIS A 77 -9.93 -0.98 -0.38
C HIS A 77 -11.30 -1.69 -0.31
N ARG A 78 -12.35 -1.00 0.11
CA ARG A 78 -13.68 -1.60 0.35
C ARG A 78 -14.30 -2.22 -0.92
N ASN A 79 -14.14 -1.56 -2.07
CA ASN A 79 -14.69 -1.99 -3.35
C ASN A 79 -13.58 -1.98 -4.40
N VAL A 80 -12.85 -3.08 -4.52
CA VAL A 80 -11.78 -3.24 -5.51
C VAL A 80 -12.31 -4.05 -6.70
N PRO A 81 -12.59 -3.43 -7.86
CA PRO A 81 -12.99 -4.19 -9.05
C PRO A 81 -11.81 -5.02 -9.57
N SER A 82 -12.09 -6.16 -10.21
CA SER A 82 -11.07 -6.98 -10.85
C SER A 82 -11.63 -7.60 -12.13
N ALA A 83 -10.76 -8.05 -13.03
CA ALA A 83 -11.18 -8.76 -14.24
C ALA A 83 -10.17 -9.84 -14.60
N VAL A 84 -10.65 -10.93 -15.20
CA VAL A 84 -9.83 -12.01 -15.75
C VAL A 84 -10.09 -12.06 -17.26
N PHE A 85 -9.04 -11.83 -18.05
CA PHE A 85 -9.10 -11.72 -19.52
C PHE A 85 -9.02 -13.09 -20.21
N THR A 86 -9.94 -13.99 -19.85
CA THR A 86 -10.16 -15.30 -20.51
C THR A 86 -11.23 -15.20 -21.62
N GLU A 87 -11.53 -16.32 -22.28
CA GLU A 87 -12.64 -16.45 -23.22
C GLU A 87 -13.63 -17.52 -22.70
N PRO A 88 -14.82 -17.15 -22.19
CA PRO A 88 -15.33 -15.79 -21.99
C PRO A 88 -14.63 -15.06 -20.83
N GLN A 89 -14.81 -13.73 -20.77
CA GLN A 89 -14.25 -12.86 -19.74
C GLN A 89 -15.04 -12.91 -18.43
N ILE A 90 -14.37 -12.60 -17.31
CA ILE A 90 -14.95 -12.53 -15.97
C ILE A 90 -14.67 -11.15 -15.36
N ALA A 91 -15.66 -10.55 -14.71
CA ALA A 91 -15.58 -9.28 -13.99
C ALA A 91 -16.40 -9.33 -12.69
#